data_AF-A0A770M9X7-F1
#
_entry.id   AF-A0A770M9X7-F1
#
_cell.length_a   1.000
_cell.length_b   1.000
_cell.length_c   1.000
_cell.angle_alpha   90.00
_cell.angle_beta   90.00
_cell.angle_gamma   90.00
#
_symmetry.space_group_name_H-M   'P 1'
#
loop_
_entity.id
_entity.type
_entity.pdbx_description
1 polymer ?
#
loop_
_entity_poly.entity_id
_entity_poly.type
_entity_poly.pdbx_seq_one_letter_code
_entity_poly.pdbx_strand_id
1 'polypeptide(L)'
;DNGATVAPTVTTQPDGTVEISVTSQTAGISAVTASINSSSQSQNVTFVADVRTAKIADLVVIKDGSEADGSTANTLRVRVTDAFGNALNG
;
A
#
# COMPACT_ATOMS: atom_id res chain seq x y z
N ASP A 1 8.69 -5.41 -7.16
CA ASP A 1 8.71 -3.99 -6.78
C ASP A 1 7.32 -3.41 -6.74
N ASN A 2 6.87 -3.01 -5.56
CA ASN A 2 5.57 -2.38 -5.32
C ASN A 2 5.61 -0.88 -5.70
N GLY A 3 6.11 -0.57 -6.90
CA GLY A 3 6.21 0.80 -7.43
C GLY A 3 7.17 1.74 -6.68
N ALA A 4 8.00 1.22 -5.78
CA ALA A 4 8.92 2.04 -5.00
C ALA A 4 10.07 2.58 -5.85
N THR A 5 10.41 3.84 -5.63
CA THR A 5 11.55 4.53 -6.26
C THR A 5 12.64 4.78 -5.23
N VAL A 6 13.89 4.55 -5.63
CA VAL A 6 15.10 4.75 -4.82
C VAL A 6 16.19 5.38 -5.69
N ALA A 7 17.13 6.11 -5.07
CA ALA A 7 18.30 6.62 -5.77
C ALA A 7 19.17 5.46 -6.32
N PRO A 8 19.63 5.51 -7.59
CA PRO A 8 20.28 4.37 -8.25
C PRO A 8 21.72 4.12 -7.78
N THR A 9 22.43 5.15 -7.27
CA THR A 9 23.78 5.01 -6.73
C THR A 9 24.04 6.14 -5.74
N VAL A 10 24.62 5.80 -4.59
CA VAL A 10 24.95 6.74 -3.52
C VAL A 10 26.33 6.40 -2.95
N THR A 11 27.08 7.41 -2.54
CA THR A 11 28.39 7.23 -1.89
C THR A 11 28.19 7.24 -0.39
N THR A 12 28.83 6.30 0.31
CA THR A 12 28.82 6.26 1.78
C THR A 12 29.57 7.44 2.37
N GLN A 13 29.16 7.87 3.55
CA GLN A 13 29.84 8.87 4.36
C GLN A 13 31.18 8.33 4.89
N PRO A 14 32.06 9.21 5.43
CA PRO A 14 33.35 8.80 5.99
C PRO A 14 33.25 7.80 7.16
N ASP A 15 32.08 7.70 7.80
CA ASP A 15 31.78 6.73 8.85
C ASP A 15 31.30 5.37 8.32
N GLY A 16 31.18 5.22 6.99
CA GLY A 16 30.72 4.00 6.32
C GLY A 16 29.21 3.87 6.17
N THR A 17 28.42 4.88 6.56
CA THR A 17 26.95 4.82 6.48
C THR A 17 26.40 5.52 5.23
N VAL A 18 25.17 5.18 4.85
CA VAL A 18 24.44 5.92 3.81
C VAL A 18 22.95 5.91 4.14
N GLU A 19 22.31 7.05 3.93
CA GLU A 19 20.85 7.19 4.05
C GLU A 19 20.25 7.35 2.66
N ILE A 20 19.20 6.57 2.39
CA ILE A 20 18.45 6.63 1.13
C ILE A 20 16.98 6.86 1.42
N SER A 21 16.38 7.79 0.70
CA SER A 21 14.93 7.95 0.71
C SER A 21 14.30 6.98 -0.27
N VAL A 22 13.30 6.22 0.20
CA VAL A 22 12.50 5.31 -0.61
C VAL A 22 11.05 5.76 -0.53
N THR A 23 10.42 5.97 -1.67
CA THR A 23 9.04 6.45 -1.75
C THR A 23 8.21 5.54 -2.64
N SER A 24 6.96 5.29 -2.28
CA SER A 24 5.96 4.64 -3.14
C SER A 24 4.59 5.26 -2.91
N GLN A 25 3.80 5.36 -3.97
CA GLN A 25 2.37 5.70 -3.90
C GLN A 25 1.49 4.46 -3.79
N THR A 26 2.06 3.27 -3.95
CA THR A 26 1.32 2.00 -3.88
C THR A 26 1.51 1.37 -2.52
N ALA A 27 0.43 1.02 -1.84
CA ALA A 27 0.49 0.27 -0.59
C ALA A 27 0.93 -1.18 -0.84
N GLY A 28 1.82 -1.69 -0.01
CA GLY A 28 2.40 -3.03 -0.15
C GLY A 28 3.88 -3.08 0.22
N ILE A 29 4.46 -4.26 0.07
CA ILE A 29 5.86 -4.55 0.42
C ILE A 29 6.77 -4.26 -0.77
N SER A 30 7.82 -3.49 -0.54
CA SER A 30 8.94 -3.27 -1.47
C SER A 30 10.23 -3.80 -0.86
N ALA A 31 10.95 -4.65 -1.59
CA ALA A 31 12.29 -5.08 -1.21
C ALA A 31 13.30 -4.03 -1.69
N VAL A 32 14.12 -3.53 -0.78
CA VAL A 32 15.20 -2.57 -1.06
C VAL A 32 16.51 -3.31 -0.93
N THR A 33 17.26 -3.40 -2.02
CA THR A 33 18.54 -4.11 -2.07
C THR A 33 19.68 -3.11 -2.24
N ALA A 34 20.60 -3.10 -1.27
CA ALA A 34 21.86 -2.40 -1.38
C ALA A 34 22.95 -3.36 -1.83
N SER A 35 23.85 -2.92 -2.71
CA SER A 35 25.01 -3.69 -3.15
C SER A 35 26.27 -2.86 -3.14
N ILE A 36 27.39 -3.49 -2.77
CA ILE A 36 28.73 -2.92 -2.86
C ILE A 36 29.71 -4.01 -3.31
N ASN A 37 30.36 -3.81 -4.45
CA ASN A 37 31.17 -4.84 -5.11
C ASN A 37 30.40 -6.17 -5.23
N SER A 38 30.89 -7.24 -4.58
CA SER A 38 30.26 -8.57 -4.56
C SER A 38 29.35 -8.81 -3.35
N SER A 39 29.14 -7.82 -2.48
CA SER A 39 28.27 -7.92 -1.30
C SER A 39 26.90 -7.31 -1.61
N SER A 40 25.84 -7.92 -1.08
CA SER A 40 24.49 -7.37 -1.16
C SER A 40 23.69 -7.66 0.11
N GLN A 41 22.78 -6.75 0.44
CA GLN A 41 21.84 -6.91 1.54
C GLN A 41 20.48 -6.37 1.09
N SER A 42 19.41 -7.10 1.43
CA SER A 42 18.05 -6.71 1.08
C SER A 42 17.19 -6.61 2.33
N GLN A 43 16.35 -5.58 2.40
CA GLN A 43 15.41 -5.34 3.49
C GLN A 43 14.05 -4.96 2.93
N ASN A 44 12.98 -5.38 3.60
CA ASN A 44 11.62 -5.06 3.19
C ASN A 44 11.14 -3.76 3.83
N VAL A 45 10.47 -2.93 3.03
CA VAL A 45 9.75 -1.72 3.44
C VAL A 45 8.27 -1.90 3.12
N THR A 46 7.40 -1.65 4.10
CA THR A 46 5.94 -1.75 3.91
C THR A 46 5.34 -0.35 3.80
N PHE A 47 4.77 -0.04 2.64
CA PHE A 47 3.96 1.16 2.43
C PHE A 47 2.49 0.85 2.73
N VAL A 48 1.81 1.74 3.45
CA VAL A 48 0.41 1.57 3.86
C VAL A 48 -0.50 2.61 3.22
N ALA A 49 -1.77 2.26 2.98
CA ALA A 49 -2.76 3.16 2.41
C ALA A 49 -3.04 4.36 3.33
N ASP A 50 -3.29 5.55 2.76
CA ASP A 50 -3.56 6.75 3.55
C ASP A 50 -5.03 6.85 3.96
N VAL A 51 -5.31 6.48 5.22
CA VAL A 51 -6.66 6.52 5.82
C VAL A 51 -7.29 7.92 5.84
N ARG A 52 -6.49 8.99 5.81
CA ARG A 52 -7.00 10.37 5.83
C ARG A 52 -7.60 10.78 4.49
N THR A 53 -7.26 10.06 3.42
CA THR A 53 -7.76 10.31 2.07
C THR A 53 -8.72 9.22 1.60
N ALA A 54 -9.27 8.45 2.54
CA ALA A 54 -10.22 7.39 2.26
C ALA A 54 -11.43 7.90 1.46
N LYS A 55 -11.78 7.17 0.41
CA LYS A 55 -12.95 7.38 -0.43
C LYS A 55 -13.60 6.05 -0.79
N ILE A 56 -14.92 6.07 -1.01
CA ILE A 56 -15.63 4.92 -1.57
C ILE A 56 -15.22 4.81 -3.03
N ALA A 57 -14.56 3.71 -3.37
CA ALA A 57 -14.17 3.42 -4.74
C ALA A 57 -15.27 2.67 -5.49
N ASP A 58 -16.01 1.80 -4.80
CA ASP A 58 -17.08 1.00 -5.37
C ASP A 58 -18.14 0.65 -4.33
N LEU A 59 -19.39 0.54 -4.76
CA LEU A 59 -20.52 0.11 -3.96
C LEU A 59 -21.38 -0.84 -4.80
N VAL A 60 -21.46 -2.09 -4.35
CA VAL A 60 -22.18 -3.16 -5.04
C VAL A 60 -23.34 -3.63 -4.17
N VAL A 61 -24.52 -3.69 -4.76
CA VAL A 61 -25.69 -4.30 -4.14
C VAL A 61 -25.60 -5.82 -4.33
N ILE A 62 -25.54 -6.57 -3.23
CA ILE A 62 -25.48 -8.04 -3.24
C ILE A 62 -26.90 -8.62 -3.15
N LYS A 63 -27.75 -8.03 -2.32
CA LYS A 63 -29.14 -8.43 -2.15
C LYS A 63 -30.00 -7.19 -1.95
N ASP A 64 -31.03 -7.06 -2.76
CA ASP A 64 -32.06 -6.04 -2.66
C ASP A 64 -33.45 -6.67 -2.77
N GLY A 65 -34.48 -5.94 -2.34
CA GLY A 65 -35.86 -6.41 -2.35
C GLY A 65 -36.15 -7.51 -1.31
N SER A 66 -35.39 -7.53 -0.21
CA SER A 66 -35.69 -8.44 0.91
C SER A 66 -37.08 -8.19 1.50
N GLU A 67 -37.68 -9.27 2.01
CA GLU A 67 -39.02 -9.25 2.60
C GLU A 67 -39.08 -8.27 3.78
N ALA A 68 -40.20 -7.56 3.92
CA ALA A 68 -40.45 -6.63 5.03
C ALA A 68 -40.85 -7.37 6.32
N ASP A 69 -40.12 -8.44 6.65
CA ASP A 69 -40.37 -9.34 7.78
C ASP A 69 -39.60 -8.94 9.05
N GLY A 70 -38.76 -7.90 8.97
CA GLY A 70 -37.90 -7.44 10.07
C GLY A 70 -36.70 -8.35 10.38
N SER A 71 -36.47 -9.39 9.59
CA SER A 71 -35.43 -10.41 9.79
C SER A 71 -34.49 -10.52 8.58
N THR A 72 -35.04 -10.37 7.38
CA THR A 72 -34.32 -10.53 6.12
C THR A 72 -33.72 -9.19 5.68
N ALA A 73 -32.40 -9.05 5.79
CA ALA A 73 -31.70 -7.82 5.40
C ALA A 73 -31.38 -7.75 3.89
N ASN A 74 -31.30 -6.53 3.36
CA ASN A 74 -30.57 -6.24 2.13
C ASN A 74 -29.06 -6.20 2.44
N THR A 75 -28.23 -6.62 1.49
CA THR A 75 -26.78 -6.69 1.68
C THR A 75 -26.08 -5.88 0.60
N LEU A 76 -25.16 -5.02 1.00
CA LEU A 76 -24.30 -4.25 0.11
C LEU A 76 -22.84 -4.51 0.48
N ARG A 77 -21.96 -4.40 -0.50
CA ARG A 77 -20.51 -4.45 -0.32
C ARG A 77 -19.88 -3.17 -0.83
N VAL A 78 -19.06 -2.57 0.02
CA VAL A 78 -18.32 -1.34 -0.27
C VAL A 78 -16.84 -1.69 -0.44
N ARG A 79 -16.17 -1.08 -1.42
CA ARG A 79 -14.72 -1.04 -1.49
C ARG A 79 -14.24 0.38 -1.17
N VAL A 80 -13.38 0.50 -0.17
CA VAL A 80 -12.78 1.78 0.24
C VAL A 80 -11.32 1.80 -0.20
N THR A 81 -10.90 2.90 -0.83
CA THR A 81 -9.50 3.13 -1.20
C THR A 81 -9.03 4.50 -0.73
N ASP A 82 -7.73 4.72 -0.66
CA ASP A 82 -7.16 6.06 -0.47
C ASP A 82 -7.23 6.88 -1.78
N ALA A 83 -6.67 8.09 -1.77
CA ALA A 83 -6.63 8.96 -2.95
C ALA A 83 -5.93 8.32 -4.16
N PHE A 84 -4.91 7.50 -3.93
CA PHE A 84 -4.11 6.81 -4.95
C PHE A 84 -4.69 5.45 -5.38
N GLY A 85 -5.81 5.03 -4.78
CA GLY A 85 -6.49 3.78 -5.12
C GLY A 85 -6.01 2.56 -4.32
N ASN A 86 -5.19 2.75 -3.29
CA ASN A 86 -4.78 1.67 -2.40
C ASN A 86 -5.96 1.23 -1.54
N ALA A 87 -6.24 -0.06 -1.48
CA ALA A 87 -7.33 -0.59 -0.65
C ALA A 87 -7.06 -0.37 0.84
N LEU A 88 -8.06 0.12 1.56
CA LEU A 88 -8.01 0.18 3.02
C LEU A 88 -8.48 -1.17 3.56
N ASN A 89 -7.56 -1.88 4.22
CA ASN A 89 -7.91 -3.05 5.00
C ASN A 89 -8.26 -2.55 6.41
N GLY A 90 -9.55 -2.33 6.64
CA GLY A 90 -10.12 -2.03 7.96
C GLY A 90 -10.32 -3.28 8.80
#